data_AF-A0A538T1L3-F1
#
_entry.id   AF-A0A538T1L3-F1
#
_cell.length_a   1.000
_cell.length_b   1.000
_cell.length_c   1.000
_cell.angle_alpha   90.00
_cell.angle_beta   90.00
_cell.angle_gamma   90.00
#
_symmetry.space_group_name_H-M   'P 1'
#
loop_
_entity.id
_entity.type
_entity.pdbx_description
1 polymer ?
#
loop_
_entity_poly.entity_id
_entity_poly.type
_entity_poly.pdbx_seq_one_letter_code
_entity_poly.pdbx_strand_id
1 'polypeptide(L)'
;MDTRAIRRAARPDRANLGRHGVGGVAQGLEPVRARPELGRIRPRRARGAAAARARAVVLGRGDHALGTPAGHAASPRRCDPPELRQPRAHSLRDRVGPARRSRRVHDDPAAPATGAPRMDAGRFVAAREPVAARRPRSSRSPALIRRRRWWRKTRGESRVEARPHPCAFGGAVAVSSAMPDHSIASLFSARRALIGMLHIGALPGSPAQRASVDELIAGTLAEARVYRDAGLHGLMIENMHDRPYLAGAAGPETVAAMAAIGRAVRSEVDLPLGVQVLAAANREALAVALACGASFIRAEAFVYAHVADEGLLQASAGPLLRYRREIGAGHVAIFADVKKKHAAHAITADLDLVETARGAEFFLADGVIVTGVATGRAADPAEVAAVAGAVGIPVLVGSGVTPENIARYPAADGFIVGSAVKRDGCWSSPLDPERVKALASAFANLEPSR
;
A
#
# COMPACT_ATOMS: atom_id res chain seq x y z
N MET A 1 -35.12 -24.60 52.36
CA MET A 1 -35.88 -24.59 51.09
C MET A 1 -34.83 -24.88 50.02
N ASP A 2 -34.50 -26.11 49.60
CA ASP A 2 -35.21 -27.34 49.16
C ASP A 2 -34.57 -27.68 47.78
N THR A 3 -33.47 -28.44 47.72
CA THR A 3 -33.28 -29.88 47.46
C THR A 3 -33.79 -30.51 46.13
N ARG A 4 -32.82 -31.10 45.39
CA ARG A 4 -32.79 -32.43 44.70
C ARG A 4 -33.50 -32.70 43.35
N ALA A 5 -32.71 -33.17 42.38
CA ALA A 5 -32.70 -34.52 41.73
C ALA A 5 -31.72 -34.48 40.53
N ILE A 6 -30.63 -35.25 40.34
CA ILE A 6 -30.29 -36.69 40.34
C ILE A 6 -30.99 -37.56 39.28
N ARG A 7 -30.23 -37.97 38.23
CA ARG A 7 -29.97 -39.35 37.71
C ARG A 7 -29.12 -39.23 36.41
N ARG A 8 -27.84 -39.67 36.33
CA ARG A 8 -27.26 -41.02 36.09
C ARG A 8 -27.99 -41.81 34.97
N ALA A 9 -27.39 -42.58 34.06
CA ALA A 9 -26.04 -42.95 33.63
C ALA A 9 -26.23 -43.93 32.43
N ALA A 10 -25.22 -44.11 31.55
CA ALA A 10 -24.77 -45.41 30.96
C ALA A 10 -24.18 -45.29 29.53
N ARG A 11 -22.87 -45.51 29.44
CA ARG A 11 -22.19 -46.39 28.45
C ARG A 11 -21.81 -47.69 29.21
N PRO A 12 -21.26 -48.78 28.62
CA PRO A 12 -20.80 -49.05 27.25
C PRO A 12 -21.24 -50.43 26.69
N ASP A 13 -20.79 -50.83 25.50
CA ASP A 13 -20.15 -52.15 25.37
C ASP A 13 -19.22 -52.29 24.15
N ARG A 14 -18.13 -53.03 24.39
CA ARG A 14 -17.08 -53.47 23.46
C ARG A 14 -17.10 -55.00 23.45
N ALA A 15 -17.05 -55.61 22.27
CA ALA A 15 -16.50 -56.96 22.00
C ALA A 15 -16.79 -57.31 20.53
N ASN A 16 -16.04 -58.13 19.78
CA ASN A 16 -14.65 -58.57 19.76
C ASN A 16 -14.50 -59.39 18.46
N LEU A 17 -13.28 -59.46 17.91
CA LEU A 17 -12.70 -60.54 17.10
C LEU A 17 -13.33 -61.02 15.77
N GLY A 18 -12.46 -61.02 14.74
CA GLY A 18 -12.60 -61.84 13.54
C GLY A 18 -11.41 -61.68 12.60
N ARG A 19 -10.35 -62.45 12.85
CA ARG A 19 -9.14 -62.60 12.00
C ARG A 19 -9.41 -63.51 10.78
N HIS A 20 -8.41 -63.53 9.89
CA HIS A 20 -8.13 -64.40 8.73
C HIS A 20 -8.53 -63.77 7.39
N GLY A 21 -7.68 -63.67 6.37
CA GLY A 21 -6.29 -64.11 6.20
C GLY A 21 -5.98 -64.23 4.70
N VAL A 22 -4.86 -63.61 4.30
CA VAL A 22 -3.81 -64.10 3.37
C VAL A 22 -4.16 -64.45 1.91
N GLY A 23 -3.34 -63.89 1.00
CA GLY A 23 -2.99 -64.41 -0.33
C GLY A 23 -3.21 -63.36 -1.42
N GLY A 24 -2.18 -62.67 -1.96
CA GLY A 24 -1.21 -63.20 -2.94
C GLY A 24 -1.92 -63.35 -4.31
N VAL A 25 -1.52 -62.79 -5.46
CA VAL A 25 -0.21 -62.70 -6.12
C VAL A 25 -0.42 -61.78 -7.35
N ALA A 26 0.37 -60.71 -7.52
CA ALA A 26 1.31 -60.41 -8.61
C ALA A 26 0.88 -60.55 -10.10
N GLN A 27 1.42 -59.60 -10.89
CA GLN A 27 1.54 -59.54 -12.38
C GLN A 27 0.27 -59.07 -13.11
N GLY A 28 0.26 -58.18 -14.10
CA GLY A 28 1.26 -57.54 -14.97
C GLY A 28 0.52 -57.13 -16.27
N LEU A 29 1.10 -56.22 -17.07
CA LEU A 29 0.76 -55.85 -18.47
C LEU A 29 -0.18 -54.65 -18.74
N GLU A 30 0.46 -53.53 -19.07
CA GLU A 30 0.32 -52.55 -20.20
C GLU A 30 -0.77 -52.76 -21.32
N PRO A 31 -1.07 -51.75 -22.17
CA PRO A 31 -2.32 -50.98 -22.19
C PRO A 31 -3.23 -51.28 -23.42
N VAL A 32 -4.50 -50.86 -23.38
CA VAL A 32 -5.38 -50.90 -24.56
C VAL A 32 -6.00 -49.53 -24.82
N ARG A 33 -5.75 -49.01 -26.03
CA ARG A 33 -6.43 -47.88 -26.67
C ARG A 33 -7.86 -48.30 -27.09
N ALA A 34 -8.84 -47.42 -26.93
CA ALA A 34 -9.76 -46.98 -28.00
C ALA A 34 -10.84 -46.01 -27.46
N ARG A 35 -11.11 -44.96 -28.24
CA ARG A 35 -12.26 -44.03 -28.11
C ARG A 35 -13.59 -44.74 -28.41
N PRO A 36 -14.74 -44.09 -28.11
CA PRO A 36 -15.48 -43.50 -29.23
C PRO A 36 -16.02 -42.09 -28.97
N GLU A 37 -16.39 -41.45 -30.08
CA GLU A 37 -16.74 -40.05 -30.27
C GLU A 37 -18.23 -39.71 -29.99
N LEU A 38 -18.43 -38.40 -29.76
CA LEU A 38 -19.48 -37.50 -30.28
C LEU A 38 -20.98 -37.83 -30.09
N GLY A 39 -21.63 -36.99 -29.28
CA GLY A 39 -23.06 -36.71 -29.35
C GLY A 39 -23.33 -35.20 -29.23
N ARG A 40 -23.58 -34.54 -30.37
CA ARG A 40 -24.04 -33.14 -30.46
C ARG A 40 -25.50 -33.04 -30.03
N ILE A 41 -25.83 -32.09 -29.14
CA ILE A 41 -27.21 -31.71 -28.82
C ILE A 41 -27.46 -30.28 -29.32
N ARG A 42 -28.45 -30.11 -30.22
CA ARG A 42 -29.01 -28.82 -30.66
C ARG A 42 -30.38 -28.58 -30.00
N PRO A 43 -30.81 -27.31 -29.82
CA PRO A 43 -31.95 -26.96 -28.98
C PRO A 43 -33.31 -27.05 -29.71
N ARG A 44 -34.37 -27.38 -28.96
CA ARG A 44 -35.77 -27.35 -29.41
C ARG A 44 -36.38 -25.95 -29.30
N ARG A 45 -37.09 -25.54 -30.36
CA ARG A 45 -38.02 -24.41 -30.41
C ARG A 45 -39.39 -24.80 -29.84
N ALA A 46 -40.08 -23.84 -29.21
CA ALA A 46 -41.55 -23.78 -29.17
C ALA A 46 -42.02 -22.32 -29.37
N ARG A 47 -42.97 -22.13 -30.29
CA ARG A 47 -43.82 -20.94 -30.55
C ARG A 47 -45.00 -20.96 -29.56
N GLY A 48 -45.79 -19.93 -29.24
CA GLY A 48 -46.02 -18.52 -29.60
C GLY A 48 -46.93 -17.93 -28.47
N ALA A 49 -47.62 -16.78 -28.50
CA ALA A 49 -47.84 -15.65 -29.40
C ALA A 49 -48.59 -14.53 -28.60
N ALA A 50 -48.81 -13.38 -29.26
CA ALA A 50 -49.60 -12.17 -28.91
C ALA A 50 -48.82 -11.05 -28.17
N ALA A 51 -48.61 -9.80 -28.61
CA ALA A 51 -49.13 -8.85 -29.63
C ALA A 51 -49.73 -7.59 -28.94
N ALA A 52 -49.08 -6.42 -29.08
CA ALA A 52 -49.72 -5.10 -29.13
C ALA A 52 -48.75 -3.96 -29.55
N ARG A 53 -48.79 -3.68 -30.87
CA ARG A 53 -48.82 -2.39 -31.60
C ARG A 53 -47.84 -1.23 -31.32
N ALA A 54 -47.24 -0.83 -32.44
CA ALA A 54 -46.44 0.35 -32.73
C ALA A 54 -47.24 1.64 -32.96
N ARG A 55 -46.56 2.79 -32.88
CA ARG A 55 -46.73 3.92 -33.82
C ARG A 55 -45.40 4.64 -34.04
N ALA A 56 -45.00 4.71 -35.31
CA ALA A 56 -44.06 5.68 -35.85
C ALA A 56 -44.87 6.71 -36.67
N VAL A 57 -44.44 7.97 -36.68
CA VAL A 57 -44.85 8.99 -37.65
C VAL A 57 -43.59 9.65 -38.18
N VAL A 58 -43.52 9.73 -39.51
CA VAL A 58 -42.51 10.41 -40.33
C VAL A 58 -43.17 11.61 -41.00
N LEU A 59 -42.34 12.58 -41.42
CA LEU A 59 -42.48 13.67 -42.42
C LEU A 59 -42.34 15.06 -41.77
N GLY A 60 -41.55 16.01 -42.29
CA GLY A 60 -40.95 16.11 -43.63
C GLY A 60 -39.85 17.17 -43.75
N ARG A 61 -39.43 17.35 -45.02
CA ARG A 61 -38.32 18.13 -45.57
C ARG A 61 -38.47 19.66 -45.43
N GLY A 62 -37.34 20.37 -45.50
CA GLY A 62 -37.24 21.77 -45.89
C GLY A 62 -35.78 22.26 -45.96
N ASP A 63 -35.32 22.60 -47.16
CA ASP A 63 -34.02 23.18 -47.49
C ASP A 63 -33.90 24.67 -47.11
N HIS A 64 -32.65 25.12 -46.84
CA HIS A 64 -32.00 26.38 -47.24
C HIS A 64 -31.17 27.10 -46.14
N ALA A 65 -29.86 27.13 -46.40
CA ALA A 65 -28.94 28.27 -46.45
C ALA A 65 -28.75 29.26 -45.26
N LEU A 66 -27.46 29.40 -44.91
CA LEU A 66 -26.70 30.59 -44.46
C LEU A 66 -27.00 31.19 -43.08
N GLY A 67 -25.96 31.22 -42.23
CA GLY A 67 -25.85 32.14 -41.10
C GLY A 67 -24.95 31.63 -39.96
N THR A 68 -23.66 31.95 -39.99
CA THR A 68 -22.85 32.10 -38.77
C THR A 68 -23.39 33.33 -38.00
N PRO A 69 -23.41 33.35 -36.65
CA PRO A 69 -22.18 33.69 -35.93
C PRO A 69 -21.97 32.96 -34.58
N ALA A 70 -20.69 32.99 -34.17
CA ALA A 70 -20.08 32.84 -32.84
C ALA A 70 -20.94 32.51 -31.62
N GLY A 71 -20.49 31.53 -30.82
CA GLY A 71 -20.97 31.31 -29.45
C GLY A 71 -20.23 30.21 -28.69
N HIS A 72 -19.21 30.61 -27.92
CA HIS A 72 -18.77 30.02 -26.63
C HIS A 72 -18.49 28.51 -26.56
N ALA A 73 -17.20 28.17 -26.64
CA ALA A 73 -16.67 26.90 -26.18
C ALA A 73 -16.85 26.76 -24.65
N ALA A 74 -17.68 25.80 -24.23
CA ALA A 74 -17.78 25.37 -22.84
C ALA A 74 -16.50 24.60 -22.45
N SER A 75 -15.75 25.14 -21.50
CA SER A 75 -14.59 24.49 -20.89
C SER A 75 -15.02 23.32 -19.99
N PRO A 76 -14.34 22.16 -19.98
CA PRO A 76 -14.71 21.04 -19.12
C PRO A 76 -14.40 21.38 -17.65
N ARG A 77 -15.42 21.24 -16.80
CA ARG A 77 -15.35 21.52 -15.36
C ARG A 77 -14.38 20.55 -14.69
N ARG A 78 -13.31 21.07 -14.09
CA ARG A 78 -12.45 20.34 -13.15
C ARG A 78 -13.24 20.06 -11.87
N CYS A 79 -13.17 18.83 -11.36
CA CYS A 79 -13.61 18.53 -10.01
C CYS A 79 -12.54 19.00 -9.03
N ASP A 80 -12.72 20.19 -8.46
CA ASP A 80 -11.93 20.64 -7.32
C ASP A 80 -12.43 19.95 -6.04
N PRO A 81 -11.54 19.48 -5.14
CA PRO A 81 -11.94 19.05 -3.80
C PRO A 81 -12.45 20.26 -2.98
N PRO A 82 -13.29 20.06 -1.96
CA PRO A 82 -13.85 21.17 -1.19
C PRO A 82 -12.75 21.97 -0.50
N GLU A 83 -12.68 23.27 -0.79
CA GLU A 83 -11.75 24.21 -0.14
C GLU A 83 -12.01 24.26 1.38
N LEU A 84 -11.04 23.78 2.16
CA LEU A 84 -10.92 24.11 3.57
C LEU A 84 -10.54 25.58 3.70
N ARG A 85 -11.49 26.43 4.13
CA ARG A 85 -11.23 27.84 4.49
C ARG A 85 -10.18 27.90 5.60
N GLN A 86 -8.99 28.40 5.29
CA GLN A 86 -8.02 28.83 6.29
C GLN A 86 -8.43 30.22 6.85
N PRO A 87 -8.33 30.45 8.18
CA PRO A 87 -8.58 31.77 8.74
C PRO A 87 -7.43 32.74 8.41
N ARG A 88 -7.80 33.95 8.00
CA ARG A 88 -6.88 35.04 7.66
C ARG A 88 -6.08 35.50 8.88
N ALA A 89 -4.75 35.44 8.79
CA ALA A 89 -3.85 36.15 9.69
C ALA A 89 -3.82 37.64 9.31
N HIS A 90 -4.25 38.52 10.23
CA HIS A 90 -4.05 39.96 10.07
C HIS A 90 -2.73 40.37 10.74
N SER A 91 -1.79 40.83 9.91
CA SER A 91 -0.54 41.46 10.32
C SER A 91 -0.81 42.85 10.90
N LEU A 92 -0.43 43.05 12.16
CA LEU A 92 -0.29 44.39 12.75
C LEU A 92 1.20 44.71 12.86
N ARG A 93 1.67 45.60 11.97
CA ARG A 93 2.81 46.49 12.23
C ARG A 93 2.79 47.67 11.26
N ASP A 94 3.16 48.81 11.82
CA ASP A 94 3.53 50.09 11.21
C ASP A 94 2.41 51.04 10.77
N ARG A 95 2.02 51.95 11.68
CA ARG A 95 1.95 53.40 11.41
C ARG A 95 2.31 54.22 12.64
N VAL A 96 3.32 55.08 12.49
CA VAL A 96 3.78 56.12 13.43
C VAL A 96 3.05 57.43 13.12
N GLY A 97 2.69 58.22 14.14
CA GLY A 97 2.44 59.66 14.01
C GLY A 97 1.64 60.28 15.19
N PRO A 98 2.04 61.44 15.78
CA PRO A 98 1.79 61.70 17.21
C PRO A 98 0.85 62.89 17.55
N ALA A 99 0.52 62.94 18.86
CA ALA A 99 0.26 64.11 19.71
C ALA A 99 -1.13 64.79 19.69
N ARG A 100 -1.81 64.81 20.87
CA ARG A 100 -1.90 65.96 21.81
C ARG A 100 -3.12 65.87 22.74
N ARG A 101 -2.87 66.17 24.03
CA ARG A 101 -3.73 66.89 25.02
C ARG A 101 -5.07 66.22 25.42
N SER A 102 -5.58 66.25 26.66
CA SER A 102 -5.18 66.86 27.93
C SER A 102 -6.30 66.58 28.96
N ARG A 103 -5.94 66.38 30.25
CA ARG A 103 -6.71 66.75 31.49
C ARG A 103 -8.07 66.04 31.70
N ARG A 104 -8.59 65.74 32.91
CA ARG A 104 -8.23 65.90 34.33
C ARG A 104 -9.34 65.17 35.14
N VAL A 105 -8.95 64.45 36.21
CA VAL A 105 -9.46 64.59 37.61
C VAL A 105 -10.90 64.17 37.94
N HIS A 106 -11.09 63.18 38.83
CA HIS A 106 -11.36 63.39 40.27
C HIS A 106 -11.46 62.07 41.05
N ASP A 107 -10.90 62.09 42.27
CA ASP A 107 -10.88 61.08 43.33
C ASP A 107 -12.23 60.90 44.05
N ASP A 108 -12.50 59.65 44.51
CA ASP A 108 -13.00 59.11 45.81
C ASP A 108 -14.07 59.88 46.67
N PRO A 109 -14.67 59.33 47.77
CA PRO A 109 -14.45 58.05 48.49
C PRO A 109 -15.74 57.33 49.03
N ALA A 110 -15.52 56.19 49.72
CA ALA A 110 -16.12 55.79 51.04
C ALA A 110 -16.68 54.34 51.15
N ALA A 111 -16.21 53.63 52.19
CA ALA A 111 -16.69 52.34 52.75
C ALA A 111 -17.79 52.60 53.84
N PRO A 112 -18.40 51.63 54.61
CA PRO A 112 -17.96 50.25 54.93
C PRO A 112 -19.03 49.13 55.18
N ALA A 113 -18.51 47.93 55.53
CA ALA A 113 -19.08 46.83 56.34
C ALA A 113 -20.20 45.93 55.71
N THR A 114 -20.24 44.60 55.79
CA THR A 114 -20.04 43.65 56.92
C THR A 114 -19.94 42.19 56.38
N GLY A 115 -19.38 41.26 57.17
CA GLY A 115 -19.78 39.84 57.13
C GLY A 115 -18.69 38.78 56.84
N ALA A 116 -18.08 38.25 57.90
CA ALA A 116 -17.43 36.93 57.93
C ALA A 116 -18.36 35.93 58.65
N PRO A 117 -18.23 34.59 58.49
CA PRO A 117 -17.12 33.86 59.11
C PRO A 117 -16.54 32.64 58.34
N ARG A 118 -15.24 32.43 58.60
CA ARG A 118 -14.46 31.17 58.81
C ARG A 118 -14.73 29.90 57.99
N MET A 119 -13.67 29.36 57.38
CA MET A 119 -13.18 27.98 57.62
C MET A 119 -11.73 27.81 57.10
N ASP A 120 -10.89 27.41 58.05
CA ASP A 120 -9.65 26.62 58.07
C ASP A 120 -8.53 26.64 57.00
N ALA A 121 -7.32 26.53 57.54
CA ALA A 121 -6.02 26.63 56.89
C ALA A 121 -5.34 25.26 56.69
N GLY A 122 -4.57 25.12 55.61
CA GLY A 122 -3.68 23.97 55.37
C GLY A 122 -2.52 24.34 54.46
N ARG A 123 -1.33 24.50 55.07
CA ARG A 123 -0.06 25.03 54.56
C ARG A 123 0.59 24.28 53.38
N PHE A 124 1.31 25.00 52.53
CA PHE A 124 2.60 24.59 51.95
C PHE A 124 3.49 25.82 51.65
N VAL A 125 4.70 25.87 52.22
CA VAL A 125 5.75 26.84 51.86
C VAL A 125 7.14 26.20 51.98
N ALA A 126 7.88 26.26 50.86
CA ALA A 126 9.35 26.43 50.67
C ALA A 126 10.34 25.40 51.23
N ALA A 127 11.57 25.21 50.72
CA ALA A 127 12.28 25.52 49.47
C ALA A 127 13.74 24.98 49.63
N ARG A 128 14.48 24.94 48.51
CA ARG A 128 15.94 25.15 48.32
C ARG A 128 16.77 23.99 47.74
N GLU A 129 17.41 24.33 46.62
CA GLU A 129 18.61 23.80 45.93
C GLU A 129 19.92 23.93 46.77
N PRO A 130 21.14 23.42 46.39
CA PRO A 130 21.71 23.30 45.02
C PRO A 130 22.74 22.17 44.66
N VAL A 131 23.08 22.18 43.36
CA VAL A 131 24.20 21.65 42.50
C VAL A 131 25.52 21.11 43.13
N ALA A 132 26.06 19.98 42.59
CA ALA A 132 27.43 19.81 42.00
C ALA A 132 27.90 18.34 41.76
N ALA A 133 28.78 18.17 40.76
CA ALA A 133 29.24 16.95 40.09
C ALA A 133 30.25 16.03 40.83
N ARG A 134 30.39 14.76 40.39
CA ARG A 134 31.59 13.90 40.62
C ARG A 134 31.78 12.75 39.61
N ARG A 135 33.05 12.54 39.22
CA ARG A 135 33.66 11.51 38.33
C ARG A 135 33.73 10.11 38.97
N PRO A 136 33.94 9.01 38.22
CA PRO A 136 34.51 7.78 38.78
C PRO A 136 36.02 7.63 38.50
N ARG A 137 36.74 7.12 39.51
CA ARG A 137 38.17 6.77 39.51
C ARG A 137 38.36 5.24 39.41
N SER A 138 39.53 4.88 38.88
CA SER A 138 40.10 3.55 38.63
C SER A 138 40.74 2.86 39.84
N SER A 139 40.92 1.53 39.77
CA SER A 139 42.11 0.73 40.20
C SER A 139 41.77 -0.78 40.12
N ARG A 140 42.37 -1.56 39.21
CA ARG A 140 43.62 -2.39 39.27
C ARG A 140 43.50 -3.74 40.03
N SER A 141 43.74 -4.83 39.28
CA SER A 141 43.90 -6.27 39.63
C SER A 141 45.19 -6.58 40.43
N PRO A 142 45.50 -7.84 40.87
CA PRO A 142 45.92 -8.96 39.98
C PRO A 142 45.61 -10.44 40.38
N ALA A 143 45.61 -11.27 39.33
CA ALA A 143 45.86 -12.72 39.12
C ALA A 143 46.17 -13.72 40.28
N LEU A 144 45.70 -14.99 40.17
CA LEU A 144 46.49 -16.17 39.70
C LEU A 144 45.75 -17.55 39.87
N ILE A 145 45.71 -18.33 38.78
CA ILE A 145 45.95 -19.78 38.59
C ILE A 145 45.29 -20.83 39.53
N ARG A 146 44.44 -21.72 38.96
CA ARG A 146 44.73 -23.18 38.83
C ARG A 146 43.68 -23.96 38.00
N ARG A 147 44.20 -24.79 37.09
CA ARG A 147 43.51 -25.81 36.27
C ARG A 147 42.88 -26.90 37.14
N ARG A 148 41.81 -27.56 36.66
CA ARG A 148 41.66 -29.04 36.65
C ARG A 148 40.53 -29.52 35.73
N ARG A 149 40.88 -30.47 34.87
CA ARG A 149 40.01 -31.37 34.10
C ARG A 149 39.24 -32.29 35.04
N TRP A 150 38.00 -32.66 34.68
CA TRP A 150 37.46 -34.00 34.94
C TRP A 150 36.54 -34.43 33.79
N TRP A 151 36.97 -35.48 33.09
CA TRP A 151 36.14 -36.36 32.28
C TRP A 151 35.68 -37.51 33.18
N ARG A 152 34.40 -37.89 33.14
CA ARG A 152 33.96 -39.23 33.54
C ARG A 152 32.97 -39.78 32.51
N LYS A 153 33.40 -40.88 31.89
CA LYS A 153 32.59 -41.85 31.14
C LYS A 153 31.64 -42.57 32.11
N THR A 154 30.43 -42.80 31.67
CA THR A 154 29.70 -44.05 31.92
C THR A 154 29.10 -44.51 30.59
N ARG A 155 29.54 -45.68 30.13
CA ARG A 155 28.94 -46.44 29.03
C ARG A 155 27.78 -47.24 29.61
N GLY A 156 26.65 -47.21 28.93
CA GLY A 156 25.58 -48.20 29.03
C GLY A 156 25.16 -48.54 27.61
N GLU A 157 25.46 -49.76 27.17
CA GLU A 157 25.14 -50.28 25.85
C GLU A 157 23.66 -50.68 25.77
N SER A 158 22.97 -50.20 24.75
CA SER A 158 21.84 -50.90 24.15
C SER A 158 21.81 -50.60 22.66
N ARG A 159 22.25 -51.58 21.88
CA ARG A 159 22.28 -51.61 20.42
C ARG A 159 20.84 -51.72 19.91
N VAL A 160 20.33 -50.67 19.28
CA VAL A 160 19.17 -50.75 18.37
C VAL A 160 19.67 -50.29 17.02
N GLU A 161 19.80 -51.24 16.08
CA GLU A 161 20.09 -50.95 14.67
C GLU A 161 18.88 -50.26 14.04
N ALA A 162 18.94 -48.92 13.95
CA ALA A 162 18.04 -48.16 13.10
C ALA A 162 18.56 -48.23 11.66
N ARG A 163 17.88 -49.02 10.82
CA ARG A 163 18.05 -48.98 9.37
C ARG A 163 17.66 -47.59 8.85
N PRO A 164 18.52 -46.86 8.11
CA PRO A 164 18.11 -45.59 7.53
C PRO A 164 17.12 -45.83 6.38
N HIS A 165 15.91 -45.29 6.52
CA HIS A 165 14.98 -45.11 5.41
C HIS A 165 15.55 -44.07 4.43
N PRO A 166 15.51 -44.29 3.10
CA PRO A 166 15.95 -43.29 2.14
C PRO A 166 14.83 -42.27 1.92
N CYS A 167 14.71 -41.27 2.78
CA CYS A 167 14.09 -40.01 2.40
C CYS A 167 15.20 -39.05 1.94
N ALA A 168 15.68 -39.30 0.72
CA ALA A 168 16.54 -38.36 0.03
C ALA A 168 15.69 -37.22 -0.55
N PHE A 169 15.34 -36.23 0.28
CA PHE A 169 15.13 -34.87 -0.21
C PHE A 169 16.48 -34.14 -0.21
N GLY A 170 17.41 -34.69 -0.99
CA GLY A 170 18.73 -34.12 -1.24
C GLY A 170 18.69 -33.24 -2.48
N GLY A 171 17.89 -32.18 -2.44
CA GLY A 171 17.98 -31.07 -3.38
C GLY A 171 18.40 -29.84 -2.60
N ALA A 172 19.71 -29.65 -2.43
CA ALA A 172 20.21 -28.35 -2.00
C ALA A 172 19.85 -27.35 -3.10
N VAL A 173 18.73 -26.64 -2.93
CA VAL A 173 18.45 -25.45 -3.72
C VAL A 173 19.59 -24.50 -3.41
N ALA A 174 20.47 -24.29 -4.38
CA ALA A 174 21.46 -23.25 -4.30
C ALA A 174 20.69 -21.93 -4.16
N VAL A 175 20.56 -21.46 -2.93
CA VAL A 175 20.11 -20.09 -2.68
C VAL A 175 21.25 -19.24 -3.21
N SER A 176 21.05 -18.66 -4.38
CA SER A 176 21.98 -17.68 -4.94
C SER A 176 22.30 -16.67 -3.83
N SER A 177 23.57 -16.56 -3.49
CA SER A 177 24.07 -15.60 -2.50
C SER A 177 24.07 -14.17 -3.04
N ALA A 178 23.70 -13.97 -4.31
CA ALA A 178 23.47 -12.66 -4.87
C ALA A 178 22.13 -12.12 -4.36
N MET A 179 22.16 -10.90 -3.80
CA MET A 179 20.95 -10.14 -3.56
C MET A 179 20.16 -10.05 -4.87
N PRO A 180 18.83 -10.22 -4.86
CA PRO A 180 18.03 -10.11 -6.07
C PRO A 180 18.20 -8.74 -6.72
N ASP A 181 18.35 -8.72 -8.03
CA ASP A 181 18.44 -7.48 -8.81
C ASP A 181 17.04 -6.85 -8.92
N HIS A 182 16.84 -5.74 -8.22
CA HIS A 182 15.60 -4.95 -8.22
C HIS A 182 15.66 -3.75 -9.17
N SER A 183 16.58 -3.75 -10.15
CA SER A 183 16.61 -2.74 -11.21
C SER A 183 15.33 -2.76 -12.06
N ILE A 184 15.01 -1.63 -12.69
CA ILE A 184 13.85 -1.53 -13.61
C ILE A 184 13.97 -2.52 -14.77
N ALA A 185 15.18 -2.72 -15.30
CA ALA A 185 15.44 -3.68 -16.37
C ALA A 185 15.14 -5.12 -15.94
N SER A 186 15.55 -5.51 -14.73
CA SER A 186 15.28 -6.84 -14.17
C SER A 186 13.78 -7.04 -13.92
N LEU A 187 13.11 -6.05 -13.30
CA LEU A 187 11.71 -6.17 -12.91
C LEU A 187 10.74 -6.12 -14.11
N PHE A 188 11.00 -5.27 -15.09
CA PHE A 188 10.05 -4.95 -16.17
C PHE A 188 10.52 -5.33 -17.57
N SER A 189 11.73 -5.91 -17.71
CA SER A 189 12.35 -6.22 -19.00
C SER A 189 12.44 -4.99 -19.94
N ALA A 190 12.57 -3.80 -19.35
CA ALA A 190 12.61 -2.53 -20.07
C ALA A 190 13.54 -1.54 -19.37
N ARG A 191 14.16 -0.62 -20.13
CA ARG A 191 15.03 0.43 -19.54
C ARG A 191 14.25 1.44 -18.72
N ARG A 192 13.01 1.72 -19.12
CA ARG A 192 12.04 2.50 -18.36
C ARG A 192 10.73 1.74 -18.25
N ALA A 193 10.01 1.93 -17.15
CA ALA A 193 8.72 1.28 -16.94
C ALA A 193 7.55 2.28 -16.93
N LEU A 194 6.47 1.90 -17.61
CA LEU A 194 5.16 2.55 -17.49
C LEU A 194 4.23 1.58 -16.74
N ILE A 195 3.81 1.98 -15.54
CA ILE A 195 3.10 1.14 -14.57
C ILE A 195 1.68 1.66 -14.37
N GLY A 196 0.68 0.83 -14.70
CA GLY A 196 -0.73 1.17 -14.57
C GLY A 196 -1.26 0.90 -13.17
N MET A 197 -1.80 1.92 -12.51
CA MET A 197 -2.48 1.77 -11.23
C MET A 197 -3.89 1.20 -11.44
N LEU A 198 -4.18 0.11 -10.72
CA LEU A 198 -5.48 -0.54 -10.60
C LEU A 198 -6.09 -0.13 -9.25
N HIS A 199 -6.96 0.88 -9.28
CA HIS A 199 -7.69 1.31 -8.08
C HIS A 199 -8.81 0.32 -7.79
N ILE A 200 -8.59 -0.58 -6.83
CA ILE A 200 -9.59 -1.57 -6.43
C ILE A 200 -10.77 -0.85 -5.78
N GLY A 201 -12.00 -1.29 -6.07
CA GLY A 201 -13.19 -0.83 -5.37
C GLY A 201 -13.12 -1.08 -3.86
N ALA A 202 -14.02 -0.45 -3.10
CA ALA A 202 -14.01 -0.53 -1.64
C ALA A 202 -14.06 -1.98 -1.14
N LEU A 203 -13.04 -2.38 -0.37
CA LEU A 203 -12.80 -3.73 0.12
C LEU A 203 -13.67 -4.06 1.33
N PRO A 204 -13.81 -5.36 1.70
CA PRO A 204 -14.39 -5.74 2.99
C PRO A 204 -13.75 -4.95 4.14
N GLY A 205 -14.56 -4.46 5.07
CA GLY A 205 -14.11 -3.57 6.17
C GLY A 205 -14.20 -2.07 5.85
N SER A 206 -14.20 -1.68 4.57
CA SER A 206 -14.40 -0.28 4.18
C SER A 206 -15.85 0.18 4.36
N PRO A 207 -16.12 1.40 4.85
CA PRO A 207 -17.48 1.96 4.93
C PRO A 207 -18.20 2.08 3.59
N ALA A 208 -17.44 2.16 2.49
CA ALA A 208 -17.99 2.30 1.14
C ALA A 208 -18.19 0.96 0.42
N GLN A 209 -17.93 -0.18 1.08
CA GLN A 209 -18.04 -1.51 0.47
C GLN A 209 -19.48 -1.78 0.01
N ARG A 210 -19.61 -2.18 -1.26
CA ARG A 210 -20.89 -2.52 -1.89
C ARG A 210 -20.79 -3.77 -2.77
N ALA A 211 -19.66 -3.93 -3.45
CA ALA A 211 -19.39 -5.05 -4.33
C ALA A 211 -18.83 -6.25 -3.55
N SER A 212 -19.21 -7.46 -3.95
CA SER A 212 -18.59 -8.70 -3.52
C SER A 212 -17.13 -8.79 -3.99
N VAL A 213 -16.34 -9.66 -3.36
CA VAL A 213 -14.94 -9.88 -3.76
C VAL A 213 -14.84 -10.37 -5.22
N ASP A 214 -15.78 -11.20 -5.69
CA ASP A 214 -15.81 -11.66 -7.08
C ASP A 214 -16.08 -10.53 -8.08
N GLU A 215 -16.98 -9.60 -7.75
CA GLU A 215 -17.22 -8.40 -8.57
C GLU A 215 -16.00 -7.47 -8.60
N LEU A 216 -15.31 -7.32 -7.47
CA LEU A 216 -14.06 -6.57 -7.40
C LEU A 216 -12.98 -7.21 -8.28
N ILE A 217 -12.80 -8.54 -8.20
CA ILE A 217 -11.90 -9.28 -9.08
C ILE A 217 -12.26 -9.02 -10.55
N ALA A 218 -13.52 -9.22 -10.94
CA ALA A 218 -13.95 -9.05 -12.32
C ALA A 218 -13.66 -7.63 -12.86
N GLY A 219 -13.93 -6.60 -12.06
CA GLY A 219 -13.64 -5.21 -12.39
C GLY A 219 -12.13 -4.95 -12.55
N THR A 220 -11.32 -5.41 -11.60
CA THR A 220 -9.86 -5.25 -11.66
C THR A 220 -9.24 -5.98 -12.85
N LEU A 221 -9.73 -7.18 -13.18
CA LEU A 221 -9.26 -7.92 -14.36
C LEU A 221 -9.64 -7.22 -15.68
N ALA A 222 -10.79 -6.55 -15.73
CA ALA A 222 -11.16 -5.75 -16.90
C ALA A 222 -10.19 -4.58 -17.10
N GLU A 223 -9.84 -3.85 -16.04
CA GLU A 223 -8.85 -2.77 -16.10
C GLU A 223 -7.44 -3.28 -16.45
N ALA A 224 -7.02 -4.41 -15.86
CA ALA A 224 -5.71 -5.02 -16.13
C ALA A 224 -5.53 -5.39 -17.62
N ARG A 225 -6.58 -5.90 -18.27
CA ARG A 225 -6.57 -6.20 -19.71
C ARG A 225 -6.37 -4.94 -20.56
N VAL A 226 -7.01 -3.83 -20.20
CA VAL A 226 -6.85 -2.55 -20.93
C VAL A 226 -5.38 -2.08 -20.89
N TYR A 227 -4.74 -2.14 -19.72
CA TYR A 227 -3.33 -1.77 -19.61
C TYR A 227 -2.39 -2.71 -20.36
N ARG A 228 -2.63 -4.02 -20.28
CA ARG A 228 -1.88 -5.03 -21.06
C ARG A 228 -1.99 -4.77 -22.54
N ASP A 229 -3.20 -4.59 -23.05
CA ASP A 229 -3.47 -4.41 -24.49
C ASP A 229 -2.90 -3.09 -25.02
N ALA A 230 -2.68 -2.10 -24.14
CA ALA A 230 -1.99 -0.86 -24.45
C ALA A 230 -0.45 -0.93 -24.34
N GLY A 231 0.11 -2.08 -23.96
CA GLY A 231 1.56 -2.30 -23.89
C GLY A 231 2.24 -1.66 -22.68
N LEU A 232 1.54 -1.52 -21.55
CA LEU A 232 2.20 -1.11 -20.30
C LEU A 232 3.14 -2.20 -19.79
N HIS A 233 4.16 -1.80 -19.04
CA HIS A 233 5.25 -2.67 -18.60
C HIS A 233 4.92 -3.38 -17.28
N GLY A 234 4.02 -2.83 -16.48
CA GLY A 234 3.67 -3.35 -15.17
C GLY A 234 2.33 -2.82 -14.68
N LEU A 235 1.82 -3.45 -13.63
CA LEU A 235 0.58 -3.10 -12.97
C LEU A 235 0.82 -2.90 -11.48
N MET A 236 -0.03 -2.13 -10.81
CA MET A 236 0.02 -2.01 -9.35
C MET A 236 -1.40 -1.93 -8.80
N ILE A 237 -1.73 -2.79 -7.84
CA ILE A 237 -3.03 -2.73 -7.15
C ILE A 237 -2.96 -1.82 -5.93
N GLU A 238 -4.02 -1.02 -5.72
CA GLU A 238 -4.14 -0.07 -4.60
C GLU A 238 -5.59 -0.05 -4.09
N ASN A 239 -5.78 0.01 -2.77
CA ASN A 239 -7.09 0.11 -2.11
C ASN A 239 -7.60 1.56 -1.99
N MET A 240 -7.47 2.37 -3.05
CA MET A 240 -7.84 3.80 -3.08
C MET A 240 -9.31 4.09 -2.74
N HIS A 241 -10.20 3.08 -2.81
CA HIS A 241 -11.61 3.25 -2.46
C HIS A 241 -11.94 2.89 -0.99
N ASP A 242 -10.96 2.53 -0.16
CA ASP A 242 -11.14 2.20 1.26
C ASP A 242 -11.29 3.40 2.20
N ARG A 243 -11.58 4.59 1.65
CA ARG A 243 -11.66 5.82 2.44
C ARG A 243 -12.75 5.74 3.53
N PRO A 244 -12.48 6.27 4.74
CA PRO A 244 -11.20 6.77 5.23
C PRO A 244 -10.19 5.65 5.53
N TYR A 245 -8.91 5.89 5.26
CA TYR A 245 -7.85 4.88 5.41
C TYR A 245 -7.40 4.72 6.88
N LEU A 246 -6.81 3.56 7.18
CA LEU A 246 -6.19 3.28 8.47
C LEU A 246 -4.70 3.63 8.44
N ALA A 247 -4.20 4.22 9.53
CA ALA A 247 -2.79 4.61 9.67
C ALA A 247 -1.89 3.40 9.98
N GLY A 248 -1.30 2.81 8.93
CA GLY A 248 -0.25 1.79 9.05
C GLY A 248 -0.69 0.40 9.52
N ALA A 249 -2.00 0.16 9.62
CA ALA A 249 -2.55 -1.08 10.16
C ALA A 249 -3.85 -1.47 9.44
N ALA A 250 -3.73 -1.97 8.21
CA ALA A 250 -4.88 -2.53 7.50
C ALA A 250 -5.32 -3.86 8.13
N GLY A 251 -6.64 -4.11 8.15
CA GLY A 251 -7.21 -5.33 8.73
C GLY A 251 -6.90 -6.59 7.91
N PRO A 252 -7.02 -7.79 8.53
CA PRO A 252 -6.84 -9.06 7.83
C PRO A 252 -7.80 -9.23 6.64
N GLU A 253 -8.98 -8.62 6.69
CA GLU A 253 -9.96 -8.59 5.61
C GLU A 253 -9.45 -7.86 4.36
N THR A 254 -8.76 -6.72 4.53
CA THR A 254 -8.10 -5.99 3.44
C THR A 254 -6.98 -6.83 2.85
N VAL A 255 -6.12 -7.40 3.69
CA VAL A 255 -5.00 -8.27 3.26
C VAL A 255 -5.51 -9.47 2.46
N ALA A 256 -6.53 -10.17 2.97
CA ALA A 256 -7.09 -11.35 2.33
C ALA A 256 -7.72 -11.02 0.96
N ALA A 257 -8.51 -9.93 0.89
CA ALA A 257 -9.15 -9.51 -0.34
C ALA A 257 -8.13 -9.06 -1.40
N MET A 258 -7.13 -8.25 -1.01
CA MET A 258 -6.09 -7.80 -1.93
C MET A 258 -5.19 -8.94 -2.41
N ALA A 259 -4.89 -9.92 -1.56
CA ALA A 259 -4.14 -11.11 -1.96
C ALA A 259 -4.91 -11.94 -3.00
N ALA A 260 -6.22 -12.14 -2.80
CA ALA A 260 -7.08 -12.84 -3.74
C ALA A 260 -7.16 -12.10 -5.09
N ILE A 261 -7.39 -10.79 -5.06
CA ILE A 261 -7.46 -9.95 -6.26
C ILE A 261 -6.11 -9.94 -7.00
N GLY A 262 -5.01 -9.71 -6.29
CA GLY A 262 -3.67 -9.73 -6.88
C GLY A 262 -3.34 -11.08 -7.52
N ARG A 263 -3.76 -12.18 -6.89
CA ARG A 263 -3.53 -13.52 -7.44
C ARG A 263 -4.33 -13.77 -8.71
N ALA A 264 -5.57 -13.28 -8.77
CA ALA A 264 -6.38 -13.32 -9.97
C ALA A 264 -5.73 -12.51 -11.10
N VAL A 265 -5.27 -11.28 -10.81
CA VAL A 265 -4.56 -10.42 -11.78
C VAL A 265 -3.33 -11.14 -12.34
N ARG A 266 -2.44 -11.66 -11.48
CA ARG A 266 -1.24 -12.40 -11.91
C ARG A 266 -1.54 -13.63 -12.76
N SER A 267 -2.71 -14.24 -12.61
CA SER A 267 -3.11 -15.41 -13.40
C SER A 267 -3.71 -15.02 -14.77
N GLU A 268 -4.15 -13.78 -14.93
CA GLU A 268 -4.78 -13.26 -16.15
C GLU A 268 -3.80 -12.52 -17.06
N VAL A 269 -2.84 -11.78 -16.49
CA VAL A 269 -1.89 -10.97 -17.24
C VAL A 269 -0.46 -11.27 -16.82
N ASP A 270 0.41 -11.47 -17.81
CA ASP A 270 1.83 -11.74 -17.61
C ASP A 270 2.65 -10.44 -17.53
N LEU A 271 2.20 -9.52 -16.68
CA LEU A 271 2.93 -8.30 -16.35
C LEU A 271 3.38 -8.35 -14.88
N PRO A 272 4.57 -7.81 -14.55
CA PRO A 272 4.97 -7.56 -13.18
C PRO A 272 3.87 -6.82 -12.42
N LEU A 273 3.52 -7.34 -11.25
CA LEU A 273 2.51 -6.76 -10.37
C LEU A 273 3.19 -6.12 -9.18
N GLY A 274 2.72 -4.92 -8.81
CA GLY A 274 3.04 -4.25 -7.56
C GLY A 274 1.84 -4.16 -6.62
N VAL A 275 2.10 -3.87 -5.35
CA VAL A 275 1.07 -3.68 -4.33
C VAL A 275 1.29 -2.39 -3.55
N GLN A 276 0.20 -1.66 -3.30
CA GLN A 276 0.16 -0.57 -2.33
C GLN A 276 -1.07 -0.74 -1.43
N VAL A 277 -0.86 -0.72 -0.11
CA VAL A 277 -1.96 -0.74 0.86
C VAL A 277 -1.92 0.58 1.64
N LEU A 278 -2.92 1.42 1.38
CA LEU A 278 -3.08 2.73 2.00
C LEU A 278 -3.58 2.61 3.45
N ALA A 279 -3.13 3.43 4.39
CA ALA A 279 -2.04 4.42 4.30
C ALA A 279 -0.85 3.93 5.11
N ALA A 280 0.32 3.79 4.50
CA ALA A 280 1.54 3.24 5.13
C ALA A 280 1.38 1.83 5.76
N ALA A 281 0.38 1.04 5.35
CA ALA A 281 0.23 -0.36 5.72
C ALA A 281 1.23 -1.23 4.92
N ASN A 282 2.51 -0.86 4.99
CA ASN A 282 3.57 -1.41 4.15
C ASN A 282 3.88 -2.87 4.50
N ARG A 283 3.68 -3.25 5.77
CA ARG A 283 3.87 -4.63 6.23
C ARG A 283 2.81 -5.53 5.58
N GLU A 284 1.57 -5.07 5.56
CA GLU A 284 0.44 -5.71 4.91
C GLU A 284 0.64 -5.77 3.40
N ALA A 285 1.09 -4.68 2.77
CA ALA A 285 1.43 -4.66 1.35
C ALA A 285 2.46 -5.72 0.99
N LEU A 286 3.49 -5.91 1.83
CA LEU A 286 4.52 -6.92 1.61
C LEU A 286 3.99 -8.35 1.76
N ALA A 287 3.09 -8.58 2.73
CA ALA A 287 2.44 -9.87 2.90
C ALA A 287 1.53 -10.20 1.71
N VAL A 288 0.74 -9.24 1.24
CA VAL A 288 -0.09 -9.36 0.04
C VAL A 288 0.80 -9.66 -1.18
N ALA A 289 1.89 -8.91 -1.36
CA ALA A 289 2.78 -9.08 -2.49
C ALA A 289 3.38 -10.49 -2.56
N LEU A 290 3.86 -11.01 -1.43
CA LEU A 290 4.34 -12.39 -1.35
C LEU A 290 3.23 -13.40 -1.70
N ALA A 291 2.04 -13.24 -1.13
CA ALA A 291 0.93 -14.18 -1.29
C ALA A 291 0.41 -14.24 -2.74
N CYS A 292 0.36 -13.10 -3.43
CA CYS A 292 -0.13 -13.04 -4.81
C CYS A 292 0.95 -13.25 -5.87
N GLY A 293 2.24 -13.26 -5.49
CA GLY A 293 3.38 -13.36 -6.40
C GLY A 293 3.67 -12.05 -7.14
N ALA A 294 3.49 -10.91 -6.47
CA ALA A 294 3.92 -9.60 -6.94
C ALA A 294 5.44 -9.42 -6.76
N SER A 295 6.01 -8.50 -7.52
CA SER A 295 7.46 -8.28 -7.60
C SER A 295 7.92 -7.03 -6.85
N PHE A 296 7.01 -6.12 -6.49
CA PHE A 296 7.35 -4.91 -5.76
C PHE A 296 6.19 -4.39 -4.90
N ILE A 297 6.50 -3.52 -3.94
CA ILE A 297 5.54 -2.70 -3.23
C ILE A 297 5.88 -1.22 -3.37
N ARG A 298 4.87 -0.38 -3.27
CA ARG A 298 5.04 1.05 -2.99
C ARG A 298 4.86 1.28 -1.49
N ALA A 299 5.88 1.84 -0.85
CA ALA A 299 5.91 2.06 0.58
C ALA A 299 5.81 3.56 0.93
N GLU A 300 4.87 3.90 1.80
CA GLU A 300 4.70 5.26 2.33
C GLU A 300 5.36 5.37 3.70
N ALA A 301 5.84 6.56 4.08
CA ALA A 301 6.52 6.73 5.38
C ALA A 301 7.63 5.67 5.60
N PHE A 302 8.40 5.36 4.55
CA PHE A 302 9.50 4.40 4.65
C PHE A 302 10.59 4.94 5.58
N VAL A 303 11.02 6.17 5.31
CA VAL A 303 11.92 6.96 6.17
C VAL A 303 11.22 8.25 6.60
N TYR A 304 11.59 8.71 7.80
CA TYR A 304 11.07 9.90 8.47
C TYR A 304 9.55 9.88 8.76
N ALA A 305 9.17 10.55 9.83
CA ALA A 305 7.77 10.69 10.22
C ALA A 305 7.15 11.93 9.55
N HIS A 306 5.85 11.90 9.28
CA HIS A 306 5.09 13.05 8.78
C HIS A 306 3.61 12.93 9.17
N VAL A 307 2.87 14.02 9.06
CA VAL A 307 1.43 14.02 9.36
C VAL A 307 0.65 13.91 8.05
N ALA A 308 -0.16 12.87 7.89
CA ALA A 308 -1.05 12.67 6.76
C ALA A 308 -2.53 12.82 7.20
N ASP A 309 -3.47 12.59 6.28
CA ASP A 309 -4.91 12.63 6.54
C ASP A 309 -5.32 11.67 7.68
N GLU A 310 -4.59 10.57 7.87
CA GLU A 310 -4.82 9.56 8.89
C GLU A 310 -4.14 9.88 10.24
N GLY A 311 -3.35 10.96 10.30
CA GLY A 311 -2.59 11.38 11.48
C GLY A 311 -1.08 11.23 11.32
N LEU A 312 -0.36 11.11 12.44
CA LEU A 312 1.09 10.99 12.45
C LEU A 312 1.53 9.60 11.98
N LEU A 313 2.14 9.52 10.80
CA LEU A 313 2.75 8.31 10.26
C LEU A 313 4.21 8.23 10.72
N GLN A 314 4.59 7.04 11.21
CA GLN A 314 5.95 6.73 11.66
C GLN A 314 6.76 6.11 10.52
N ALA A 315 8.09 6.30 10.57
CA ALA A 315 9.00 5.63 9.65
C ALA A 315 8.93 4.09 9.82
N SER A 316 8.98 3.36 8.71
CA SER A 316 8.76 1.90 8.70
C SER A 316 9.94 1.06 8.20
N ALA A 317 11.02 1.66 7.68
CA ALA A 317 12.13 0.94 7.03
C ALA A 317 12.70 -0.21 7.86
N GLY A 318 13.00 0.03 9.15
CA GLY A 318 13.59 -0.97 10.03
C GLY A 318 12.70 -2.21 10.23
N PRO A 319 11.48 -2.06 10.77
CA PRO A 319 10.53 -3.16 10.90
C PRO A 319 10.18 -3.83 9.56
N LEU A 320 9.97 -3.04 8.50
CA LEU A 320 9.56 -3.54 7.18
C LEU A 320 10.63 -4.45 6.55
N LEU A 321 11.91 -4.05 6.56
CA LEU A 321 12.98 -4.85 5.98
C LEU A 321 13.26 -6.14 6.76
N ARG A 322 13.09 -6.11 8.09
CA ARG A 322 13.16 -7.34 8.92
C ARG A 322 12.02 -8.27 8.59
N TYR A 323 10.80 -7.73 8.48
CA TYR A 323 9.63 -8.52 8.08
C TYR A 323 9.79 -9.11 6.68
N ARG A 324 10.34 -8.36 5.71
CA ARG A 324 10.68 -8.86 4.36
C ARG A 324 11.54 -10.11 4.43
N ARG A 325 12.58 -10.07 5.26
CA ARG A 325 13.48 -11.22 5.46
C ARG A 325 12.78 -12.37 6.18
N GLU A 326 12.00 -12.07 7.20
CA GLU A 326 11.28 -13.04 8.03
C GLU A 326 10.33 -13.91 7.20
N ILE A 327 9.57 -13.31 6.29
CA ILE A 327 8.58 -14.04 5.46
C ILE A 327 9.16 -14.59 4.14
N GLY A 328 10.45 -14.41 3.88
CA GLY A 328 11.08 -14.86 2.64
C GLY A 328 10.74 -14.02 1.40
N ALA A 329 10.25 -12.79 1.58
CA ALA A 329 9.89 -11.86 0.49
C ALA A 329 11.10 -11.06 -0.03
N GLY A 330 12.31 -11.63 0.01
CA GLY A 330 13.54 -10.92 -0.39
C GLY A 330 13.56 -10.46 -1.85
N HIS A 331 12.77 -11.12 -2.71
CA HIS A 331 12.60 -10.82 -4.14
C HIS A 331 11.57 -9.72 -4.41
N VAL A 332 10.89 -9.21 -3.38
CA VAL A 332 9.92 -8.12 -3.50
C VAL A 332 10.64 -6.80 -3.25
N ALA A 333 10.74 -5.99 -4.31
CA ALA A 333 11.35 -4.66 -4.24
C ALA A 333 10.47 -3.69 -3.43
N ILE A 334 11.09 -2.76 -2.72
CA ILE A 334 10.42 -1.70 -1.95
C ILE A 334 10.74 -0.36 -2.59
N PHE A 335 9.77 0.21 -3.29
CA PHE A 335 9.85 1.57 -3.83
C PHE A 335 9.25 2.56 -2.83
N ALA A 336 10.10 3.42 -2.26
CA ALA A 336 9.72 4.31 -1.18
C ALA A 336 9.28 5.69 -1.68
N ASP A 337 8.11 6.17 -1.25
CA ASP A 337 7.73 7.56 -1.47
C ASP A 337 8.66 8.52 -0.72
N VAL A 338 9.22 9.50 -1.44
CA VAL A 338 9.97 10.61 -0.84
C VAL A 338 9.05 11.82 -0.72
N LYS A 339 8.87 12.31 0.51
CA LYS A 339 7.91 13.37 0.86
C LYS A 339 6.54 13.20 0.20
N LYS A 340 5.84 12.13 0.59
CA LYS A 340 4.50 11.76 0.12
C LYS A 340 3.56 12.97 -0.02
N LYS A 341 2.76 12.98 -1.09
CA LYS A 341 1.57 13.82 -1.28
C LYS A 341 0.53 13.65 -0.17
N HIS A 342 -0.35 14.63 0.03
CA HIS A 342 -1.38 14.63 1.09
C HIS A 342 -0.80 14.44 2.50
N ALA A 343 0.40 14.97 2.72
CA ALA A 343 1.05 14.98 4.01
C ALA A 343 1.73 16.33 4.28
N ALA A 344 1.75 16.72 5.55
CA ALA A 344 2.53 17.81 6.08
C ALA A 344 3.86 17.28 6.64
N HIS A 345 4.96 17.83 6.11
CA HIS A 345 6.33 17.48 6.49
C HIS A 345 6.93 18.48 7.48
N ALA A 346 6.09 19.14 8.29
CA ALA A 346 6.52 20.23 9.17
C ALA A 346 7.50 19.75 10.27
N ILE A 347 7.33 18.52 10.77
CA ILE A 347 8.21 17.92 11.80
C ILE A 347 9.59 17.50 11.26
N THR A 348 9.75 17.50 9.93
CA THR A 348 10.96 17.15 9.19
C THR A 348 11.26 18.21 8.13
N ALA A 349 10.91 19.47 8.43
CA ALA A 349 11.00 20.56 7.47
C ALA A 349 12.45 20.98 7.18
N ASP A 350 13.37 20.59 8.06
CA ASP A 350 14.82 20.74 7.94
C ASP A 350 15.44 19.82 6.89
N LEU A 351 14.75 18.75 6.51
CA LEU A 351 15.18 17.83 5.46
C LEU A 351 14.57 18.23 4.14
N ASP A 352 15.37 18.40 3.09
CA ASP A 352 14.84 18.61 1.74
C ASP A 352 14.44 17.27 1.05
N LEU A 353 13.96 17.33 -0.19
CA LEU A 353 13.55 16.14 -0.94
C LEU A 353 14.75 15.22 -1.24
N VAL A 354 15.91 15.80 -1.57
CA VAL A 354 17.13 15.08 -1.94
C VAL A 354 17.72 14.37 -0.72
N GLU A 355 17.75 15.02 0.44
CA GLU A 355 18.16 14.43 1.71
C GLU A 355 17.22 13.30 2.13
N THR A 356 15.91 13.48 1.92
CA THR A 356 14.93 12.42 2.16
C THR A 356 15.20 11.20 1.27
N ALA A 357 15.52 11.40 -0.01
CA ALA A 357 15.85 10.33 -0.96
C ALA A 357 17.16 9.60 -0.59
N ARG A 358 18.22 10.35 -0.24
CA ARG A 358 19.47 9.77 0.29
C ARG A 358 19.23 8.99 1.57
N GLY A 359 18.34 9.46 2.44
CA GLY A 359 17.89 8.72 3.61
C GLY A 359 17.25 7.39 3.21
N ALA A 360 16.31 7.38 2.26
CA ALA A 360 15.67 6.16 1.78
C ALA A 360 16.69 5.14 1.22
N GLU A 361 17.64 5.60 0.40
CA GLU A 361 18.73 4.77 -0.13
C GLU A 361 19.63 4.24 1.00
N PHE A 362 20.05 5.09 1.93
CA PHE A 362 20.87 4.69 3.09
C PHE A 362 20.16 3.63 3.95
N PHE A 363 18.83 3.72 4.06
CA PHE A 363 17.98 2.74 4.73
C PHE A 363 17.54 1.58 3.83
N LEU A 364 18.24 1.32 2.73
CA LEU A 364 18.12 0.16 1.86
C LEU A 364 16.77 0.05 1.11
N ALA A 365 16.19 1.18 0.70
CA ALA A 365 15.13 1.17 -0.30
C ALA A 365 15.66 0.63 -1.64
N ASP A 366 14.83 -0.09 -2.39
CA ASP A 366 15.20 -0.62 -3.71
C ASP A 366 14.94 0.38 -4.84
N GLY A 367 14.27 1.49 -4.52
CA GLY A 367 14.01 2.62 -5.41
C GLY A 367 13.23 3.69 -4.66
N VAL A 368 13.16 4.89 -5.24
CA VAL A 368 12.41 6.02 -4.67
C VAL A 368 11.35 6.51 -5.64
N ILE A 369 10.26 7.04 -5.09
CA ILE A 369 9.13 7.59 -5.84
C ILE A 369 8.99 9.06 -5.49
N VAL A 370 9.18 9.92 -6.49
CA VAL A 370 8.93 11.36 -6.38
C VAL A 370 7.48 11.63 -6.79
N THR A 371 6.74 12.32 -5.93
CA THR A 371 5.32 12.65 -6.18
C THR A 371 5.09 14.15 -6.21
N GLY A 372 4.12 14.60 -6.99
CA GLY A 372 3.60 15.95 -6.87
C GLY A 372 2.78 16.12 -5.59
N VAL A 373 2.66 17.36 -5.10
CA VAL A 373 2.04 17.73 -3.82
C VAL A 373 0.58 17.24 -3.59
N ALA A 374 -0.15 16.80 -4.62
CA ALA A 374 -1.48 16.18 -4.52
C ALA A 374 -1.78 15.28 -5.72
N THR A 375 -2.77 14.38 -5.61
CA THR A 375 -3.24 13.54 -6.74
C THR A 375 -3.64 14.40 -7.94
N GLY A 376 -3.08 14.09 -9.12
CA GLY A 376 -3.32 14.85 -10.36
C GLY A 376 -2.45 16.11 -10.52
N ARG A 377 -1.65 16.48 -9.51
CA ARG A 377 -0.60 17.50 -9.66
C ARG A 377 0.72 16.83 -10.02
N ALA A 378 1.37 17.39 -11.03
CA ALA A 378 2.64 16.91 -11.57
C ALA A 378 3.77 17.10 -10.54
N ALA A 379 4.72 16.16 -10.50
CA ALA A 379 5.99 16.36 -9.81
C ALA A 379 6.80 17.46 -10.52
N ASP A 380 7.66 18.18 -9.80
CA ASP A 380 8.57 19.14 -10.44
C ASP A 380 9.69 18.37 -11.17
N PRO A 381 9.88 18.55 -12.49
CA PRO A 381 11.00 17.97 -13.23
C PRO A 381 12.37 18.25 -12.61
N ALA A 382 12.57 19.43 -12.02
CA ALA A 382 13.84 19.79 -11.39
C ALA A 382 14.08 18.96 -10.12
N GLU A 383 13.02 18.71 -9.33
CA GLU A 383 13.08 17.83 -8.16
C GLU A 383 13.41 16.39 -8.55
N VAL A 384 12.76 15.87 -9.61
CA VAL A 384 13.04 14.52 -10.12
C VAL A 384 14.49 14.40 -10.58
N ALA A 385 15.00 15.38 -11.33
CA ALA A 385 16.39 15.41 -11.78
C ALA A 385 17.38 15.52 -10.61
N ALA A 386 17.08 16.34 -9.60
CA ALA A 386 17.91 16.49 -8.41
C ALA A 386 17.99 15.19 -7.60
N VAL A 387 16.86 14.49 -7.42
CA VAL A 387 16.82 13.19 -6.74
C VAL A 387 17.61 12.14 -7.54
N ALA A 388 17.37 12.02 -8.85
CA ALA A 388 18.08 11.06 -9.71
C ALA A 388 19.59 11.30 -9.76
N GLY A 389 20.05 12.55 -9.67
CA GLY A 389 21.48 12.85 -9.57
C GLY A 389 22.10 12.59 -8.19
N ALA A 390 21.29 12.33 -7.17
CA ALA A 390 21.73 12.23 -5.78
C ALA A 390 21.70 10.82 -5.19
N VAL A 391 21.02 9.87 -5.83
CA VAL A 391 20.91 8.47 -5.41
C VAL A 391 21.35 7.51 -6.53
N GLY A 392 21.80 6.31 -6.17
CA GLY A 392 22.20 5.24 -7.10
C GLY A 392 21.11 4.20 -7.36
N ILE A 393 19.92 4.36 -6.78
CA ILE A 393 18.76 3.47 -6.91
C ILE A 393 17.71 4.05 -7.88
N PRO A 394 16.85 3.21 -8.51
CA PRO A 394 15.81 3.66 -9.43
C PRO A 394 14.94 4.81 -8.91
N VAL A 395 14.65 5.78 -9.77
CA VAL A 395 13.78 6.93 -9.47
C VAL A 395 12.52 6.88 -10.34
N LEU A 396 11.36 6.79 -9.69
CA LEU A 396 10.06 6.74 -10.35
C LEU A 396 9.27 8.03 -10.09
N VAL A 397 8.42 8.42 -11.04
CA VAL A 397 7.42 9.49 -10.86
C VAL A 397 6.07 8.87 -10.49
N GLY A 398 5.57 9.20 -9.31
CA GLY A 398 4.41 8.54 -8.70
C GLY A 398 3.07 9.24 -8.89
N SER A 399 3.01 10.43 -9.49
CA SER A 399 1.76 11.15 -9.72
C SER A 399 1.85 12.24 -10.79
N GLY A 400 0.69 12.54 -11.38
CA GLY A 400 0.50 13.72 -12.23
C GLY A 400 1.15 13.64 -13.61
N VAL A 401 1.61 12.45 -14.01
CA VAL A 401 2.12 12.17 -15.36
C VAL A 401 0.94 12.11 -16.33
N THR A 402 1.06 12.83 -17.43
CA THR A 402 0.10 12.89 -18.54
C THR A 402 0.84 12.77 -19.87
N PRO A 403 0.14 12.49 -20.99
CA PRO A 403 0.78 12.45 -22.30
C PRO A 403 1.55 13.73 -22.65
N GLU A 404 1.06 14.88 -22.17
CA GLU A 404 1.62 16.20 -22.47
C GLU A 404 2.87 16.55 -21.63
N ASN A 405 3.10 15.88 -20.52
CA ASN A 405 4.17 16.23 -19.59
C ASN A 405 5.20 15.12 -19.36
N ILE A 406 4.96 13.88 -19.80
CA ILE A 406 5.84 12.75 -19.51
C ILE A 406 7.28 12.96 -20.00
N ALA A 407 7.46 13.64 -21.13
CA ALA A 407 8.77 14.00 -21.68
C ALA A 407 9.58 14.98 -20.82
N ARG A 408 8.96 15.65 -19.85
CA ARG A 408 9.64 16.56 -18.93
C ARG A 408 10.48 15.83 -17.87
N TYR A 409 10.37 14.51 -17.78
CA TYR A 409 11.04 13.70 -16.76
C TYR A 409 12.09 12.73 -17.37
N PRO A 410 13.10 13.23 -18.10
CA PRO A 410 14.09 12.36 -18.75
C PRO A 410 14.98 11.59 -17.77
N ALA A 411 15.06 12.05 -16.51
CA ALA A 411 15.83 11.42 -15.45
C ALA A 411 15.07 10.30 -14.70
N ALA A 412 13.80 10.06 -15.02
CA ALA A 412 13.01 9.02 -14.38
C ALA A 412 13.23 7.66 -15.06
N ASP A 413 13.32 6.61 -14.24
CA ASP A 413 13.39 5.21 -14.67
C ASP A 413 12.00 4.58 -14.77
N GLY A 414 10.97 5.19 -14.16
CA GLY A 414 9.61 4.68 -14.27
C GLY A 414 8.52 5.68 -13.94
N PHE A 415 7.30 5.37 -14.37
CA PHE A 415 6.13 6.21 -14.22
C PHE A 415 4.96 5.39 -13.72
N ILE A 416 4.38 5.78 -12.58
CA ILE A 416 3.16 5.18 -12.04
C ILE A 416 1.99 6.10 -12.40
N VAL A 417 1.05 5.58 -13.18
CA VAL A 417 -0.03 6.36 -13.79
C VAL A 417 -1.39 5.86 -13.33
N GLY A 418 -2.27 6.77 -12.94
CA GLY A 418 -3.59 6.44 -12.38
C GLY A 418 -4.68 7.36 -12.90
N SER A 419 -4.82 8.57 -12.33
CA SER A 419 -5.94 9.46 -12.66
C SER A 419 -5.93 9.93 -14.12
N ALA A 420 -4.77 10.17 -14.73
CA ALA A 420 -4.64 10.71 -16.08
C ALA A 420 -5.26 9.83 -17.19
N VAL A 421 -5.32 8.52 -16.97
CA VAL A 421 -5.86 7.53 -17.92
C VAL A 421 -7.33 7.17 -17.65
N LYS A 422 -7.93 7.75 -16.61
CA LYS A 422 -9.34 7.59 -16.28
C LYS A 422 -10.17 8.68 -16.94
N ARG A 423 -11.47 8.41 -17.12
CA ARG A 423 -12.41 9.38 -17.71
C ARG A 423 -12.35 10.71 -16.95
N ASP A 424 -12.24 11.80 -17.71
CA ASP A 424 -12.09 13.18 -17.24
C ASP A 424 -10.90 13.43 -16.30
N GLY A 425 -9.92 12.52 -16.27
CA GLY A 425 -8.80 12.61 -15.33
C GLY A 425 -9.20 12.31 -13.88
N CYS A 426 -10.40 11.77 -13.64
CA CYS A 426 -10.93 11.55 -12.30
C CYS A 426 -10.56 10.14 -11.80
N TRP A 427 -9.83 10.07 -10.68
CA TRP A 427 -9.30 8.80 -10.17
C TRP A 427 -10.38 7.77 -9.81
N SER A 428 -11.60 8.23 -9.48
CA SER A 428 -12.73 7.37 -9.14
C SER A 428 -13.54 6.92 -10.35
N SER A 429 -13.26 7.46 -11.54
CA SER A 429 -13.89 7.05 -12.77
C SER A 429 -13.25 5.76 -13.32
N PRO A 430 -13.95 5.02 -14.19
CA PRO A 430 -13.34 3.92 -14.95
C PRO A 430 -12.24 4.41 -15.89
N LEU A 431 -11.36 3.49 -16.29
CA LEU A 431 -10.37 3.72 -17.35
C LEU A 431 -11.04 4.17 -18.65
N ASP A 432 -10.31 5.00 -19.39
CA ASP A 432 -10.62 5.38 -20.75
C ASP A 432 -9.53 4.79 -21.67
N PRO A 433 -9.85 3.75 -22.48
CA PRO A 433 -8.87 3.08 -23.31
C PRO A 433 -8.11 4.02 -24.26
N GLU A 434 -8.74 5.09 -24.75
CA GLU A 434 -8.08 6.03 -25.65
C GLU A 434 -7.06 6.91 -24.90
N ARG A 435 -7.35 7.26 -23.65
CA ARG A 435 -6.38 7.96 -22.78
C ARG A 435 -5.20 7.07 -22.39
N VAL A 436 -5.46 5.78 -22.14
CA VAL A 436 -4.40 4.80 -21.89
C VAL A 436 -3.48 4.69 -23.11
N LYS A 437 -4.05 4.53 -24.31
CA LYS A 437 -3.28 4.48 -25.56
C LYS A 437 -2.50 5.76 -25.82
N ALA A 438 -3.11 6.93 -25.62
CA ALA A 438 -2.43 8.21 -25.80
C ALA A 438 -1.19 8.33 -24.90
N LEU A 439 -1.30 7.89 -23.65
CA LEU A 439 -0.18 7.89 -22.71
C LEU A 439 0.89 6.86 -23.08
N ALA A 440 0.50 5.66 -23.48
CA ALA A 440 1.44 4.64 -23.95
C ALA A 440 2.22 5.11 -25.18
N SER A 441 1.55 5.74 -26.15
CA SER A 441 2.18 6.35 -27.32
C SER A 441 3.15 7.48 -26.94
N ALA A 442 2.76 8.36 -26.01
CA ALA A 442 3.64 9.42 -25.52
C ALA A 442 4.89 8.86 -24.81
N PHE A 443 4.73 7.78 -24.04
CA PHE A 443 5.84 7.08 -23.38
C PHE A 443 6.79 6.43 -24.41
N ALA A 444 6.25 5.80 -25.46
CA ALA A 444 7.05 5.15 -26.50
C ALA A 444 7.93 6.15 -27.29
N ASN A 445 7.51 7.42 -27.34
CA ASN A 445 8.26 8.50 -27.99
C ASN A 445 9.33 9.14 -27.09
N LEU A 446 9.50 8.67 -25.86
CA LEU A 446 10.59 9.15 -25.01
C LEU A 446 11.92 8.66 -25.56
N GLU A 447 12.89 9.56 -25.66
CA GLU A 447 14.28 9.19 -25.94
C GLU A 447 14.75 8.11 -24.94
N PRO A 448 15.49 7.08 -25.38
CA PRO A 448 16.03 6.07 -24.49
C PRO A 448 16.78 6.71 -23.31
N SER A 449 16.57 6.21 -22.08
CA SER A 449 17.40 6.62 -20.93
C SER A 449 18.87 6.28 -21.20
N ARG A 450 19.75 7.18 -20.74
CA ARG A 450 21.21 7.06 -20.84
C ARG A 450 21.73 5.82 -20.12
#